data_AF-A0A1F8FAD3-F1
#
_entry.id   AF-A0A1F8FAD3-F1
#
_cell.length_a   1.000
_cell.length_b   1.000
_cell.length_c   1.000
_cell.angle_alpha   90.00
_cell.angle_beta   90.00
_cell.angle_gamma   90.00
#
_symmetry.space_group_name_H-M   'P 1'
#
loop_
_entity.id
_entity.type
_entity.pdbx_description
1 polymer ?
#
loop_
_entity_poly.entity_id
_entity_poly.type
_entity_poly.pdbx_seq_one_letter_code
_entity_poly.pdbx_strand_id
1 'polypeptide(L)'
;MKRVFIIHGWGGNSGEEWLVWLKKELETRSFEVIVPDMPDTNKPNIEKWTSQLRQIVELSDEDTYFVGHSIGCQAIMRYIEKLSNSEKVGGVVFVAGWFNLTDETWDEIYTKEIAYEWLNTPIDFDKIKQHTNNFLEIASDNDPYVALSNSELFRINLGAKIIILKQKGHISGEDGVTELPIVLEELLKITGEN
;
A
#
# COMPACT_ATOMS: atom_id res chain seq x y z
N MET A 1 -14.25 3.00 16.02
CA MET A 1 -13.35 1.83 16.22
C MET A 1 -12.49 1.79 15.00
N LYS A 2 -11.18 1.80 15.16
CA LYS A 2 -10.27 1.99 14.04
C LYS A 2 -10.18 0.71 13.21
N ARG A 3 -10.27 0.86 11.89
CA ARG A 3 -10.21 -0.24 10.92
C ARG A 3 -8.96 -0.11 10.07
N VAL A 4 -8.23 -1.20 9.88
CA VAL A 4 -7.01 -1.23 9.03
C VAL A 4 -7.18 -2.27 7.94
N PHE A 5 -7.00 -1.86 6.69
CA PHE A 5 -7.00 -2.74 5.53
C PHE A 5 -5.57 -2.89 5.01
N ILE A 6 -5.04 -4.11 5.02
CA ILE A 6 -3.66 -4.41 4.59
C ILE A 6 -3.70 -5.16 3.25
N ILE A 7 -3.13 -4.57 2.20
CA ILE A 7 -3.26 -5.05 0.82
C ILE A 7 -1.89 -5.51 0.31
N HIS A 8 -1.78 -6.79 -0.02
CA HIS A 8 -0.55 -7.46 -0.45
C HIS A 8 -0.08 -7.04 -1.87
N GLY A 9 1.14 -7.44 -2.20
CA GLY A 9 1.78 -7.20 -3.50
C GLY A 9 1.29 -8.11 -4.62
N TRP A 10 1.86 -7.92 -5.82
CA TRP A 10 1.62 -8.78 -6.98
C TRP A 10 2.14 -10.19 -6.70
N GLY A 11 1.32 -11.22 -6.94
CA GLY A 11 1.69 -12.62 -6.71
C GLY A 11 1.59 -13.00 -5.24
N GLY A 12 1.42 -12.00 -4.39
CA GLY A 12 1.24 -12.09 -2.96
C GLY A 12 -0.14 -12.58 -2.53
N ASN A 13 -0.30 -12.71 -1.23
CA ASN A 13 -1.56 -13.11 -0.58
C ASN A 13 -1.62 -12.64 0.88
N SER A 14 -2.76 -12.84 1.53
CA SER A 14 -2.99 -12.44 2.93
C SER A 14 -2.12 -13.16 3.97
N GLY A 15 -1.46 -14.25 3.59
CA GLY A 15 -0.61 -15.08 4.46
C GLY A 15 0.86 -14.68 4.52
N GLU A 16 1.27 -13.62 3.82
CA GLU A 16 2.64 -13.10 3.90
C GLU A 16 3.03 -12.73 5.34
N GLU A 17 4.26 -13.05 5.72
CA GLU A 17 4.65 -13.16 7.12
C GLU A 17 4.50 -11.85 7.89
N TRP A 18 5.00 -10.74 7.33
CA TRP A 18 4.92 -9.45 8.01
C TRP A 18 3.51 -8.82 7.97
N LEU A 19 2.66 -9.21 7.01
CA LEU A 19 1.24 -8.81 6.96
C LEU A 19 0.48 -9.50 8.11
N VAL A 20 0.71 -10.81 8.28
CA VAL A 20 0.15 -11.60 9.37
C VAL A 20 0.63 -11.09 10.74
N TRP A 21 1.92 -10.78 10.85
CA TRP A 21 2.50 -10.18 12.05
C TRP A 21 1.83 -8.82 12.37
N LEU A 22 1.72 -7.93 11.38
CA LEU A 22 1.14 -6.61 11.57
C LEU A 22 -0.34 -6.68 11.97
N LYS A 23 -1.10 -7.59 11.35
CA LYS A 23 -2.50 -7.86 11.71
C LYS A 23 -2.61 -8.22 13.19
N LYS A 24 -1.83 -9.19 13.65
CA LYS A 24 -1.85 -9.66 15.04
C LYS A 24 -1.52 -8.51 16.01
N GLU A 25 -0.49 -7.73 15.73
CA GLU A 25 -0.09 -6.62 16.60
C GLU A 25 -1.19 -5.54 16.68
N LEU A 26 -1.83 -5.20 15.57
CA LEU A 26 -2.92 -4.22 15.56
C LEU A 26 -4.17 -4.74 16.28
N GLU A 27 -4.53 -6.02 16.13
CA GLU A 27 -5.69 -6.62 16.82
C GLU A 27 -5.52 -6.63 18.34
N THR A 28 -4.29 -6.85 18.85
CA THR A 28 -4.02 -6.73 20.31
C THR A 28 -4.24 -5.32 20.85
N ARG A 29 -4.32 -4.32 19.96
CA ARG A 29 -4.55 -2.90 20.25
C ARG A 29 -5.97 -2.46 19.88
N SER A 30 -6.91 -3.40 19.77
CA SER A 30 -8.34 -3.15 19.51
C SER A 30 -8.64 -2.52 18.14
N PHE A 31 -7.74 -2.66 17.17
CA PHE A 31 -8.06 -2.38 15.78
C PHE A 31 -8.82 -3.55 15.18
N GLU A 32 -9.80 -3.26 14.34
CA GLU A 32 -10.34 -4.24 13.41
C GLU A 32 -9.44 -4.28 12.17
N VAL A 33 -8.91 -5.46 11.83
CA VAL A 33 -7.93 -5.57 10.75
C VAL A 33 -8.38 -6.56 9.69
N ILE A 34 -8.40 -6.13 8.45
CA ILE A 34 -8.77 -6.96 7.30
C ILE A 34 -7.56 -7.07 6.36
N VAL A 35 -7.18 -8.31 6.03
CA VAL A 35 -6.11 -8.62 5.08
C VAL A 35 -6.72 -9.55 4.02
N PRO A 36 -7.29 -9.00 2.94
CA PRO A 36 -7.96 -9.82 1.95
C PRO A 36 -6.98 -10.47 0.98
N ASP A 37 -7.33 -11.66 0.49
CA ASP A 37 -6.75 -12.17 -0.75
C ASP A 37 -7.36 -11.40 -1.93
N MET A 38 -6.52 -10.67 -2.66
CA MET A 38 -6.94 -9.91 -3.82
C MET A 38 -7.10 -10.83 -5.04
N PRO A 39 -8.08 -10.56 -5.92
CA PRO A 39 -8.39 -11.43 -7.04
C PRO A 39 -7.26 -11.43 -8.07
N ASP A 40 -7.05 -12.59 -8.70
CA ASP A 40 -6.12 -12.77 -9.82
C ASP A 40 -4.70 -12.22 -9.53
N THR A 41 -4.14 -12.51 -8.36
CA THR A 41 -2.87 -11.90 -7.88
C THR A 41 -1.67 -12.06 -8.85
N ASN A 42 -1.66 -13.09 -9.70
CA ASN A 42 -0.63 -13.28 -10.73
C ASN A 42 -0.84 -12.39 -11.97
N LYS A 43 -2.05 -11.87 -12.16
CA LYS A 43 -2.45 -10.94 -13.23
C LYS A 43 -3.35 -9.83 -12.65
N PRO A 44 -2.82 -9.00 -11.72
CA PRO A 44 -3.60 -7.99 -11.03
C PRO A 44 -4.17 -6.98 -12.03
N ASN A 45 -5.42 -6.60 -11.81
CA ASN A 45 -6.12 -5.63 -12.64
C ASN A 45 -6.71 -4.52 -11.77
N ILE A 46 -6.53 -3.28 -12.22
CA ILE A 46 -6.94 -2.07 -11.49
C ILE A 46 -8.41 -2.16 -11.08
N GLU A 47 -9.28 -2.47 -12.03
CA GLU A 47 -10.71 -2.46 -11.77
C GLU A 47 -11.09 -3.55 -10.77
N LYS A 48 -10.69 -4.79 -11.00
CA LYS A 48 -10.98 -5.89 -10.07
C LYS A 48 -10.52 -5.60 -8.65
N TRP A 49 -9.31 -5.04 -8.49
CA TRP A 49 -8.76 -4.73 -7.17
C TRP A 49 -9.48 -3.55 -6.51
N THR A 50 -9.75 -2.46 -7.24
CA THR A 50 -10.48 -1.32 -6.67
C THR A 50 -11.94 -1.65 -6.33
N SER A 51 -12.60 -2.51 -7.13
CA SER A 51 -13.94 -3.01 -6.82
C SER A 51 -13.96 -3.94 -5.63
N GLN A 52 -12.97 -4.82 -5.48
CA GLN A 52 -12.83 -5.66 -4.29
C GLN A 52 -12.64 -4.80 -3.02
N LEU A 53 -11.79 -3.76 -3.09
CA LEU A 53 -11.63 -2.80 -1.99
C LEU A 53 -12.94 -2.09 -1.66
N ARG A 54 -13.70 -1.65 -2.66
CA ARG A 54 -15.01 -1.01 -2.43
C ARG A 54 -16.00 -1.93 -1.74
N GLN A 55 -16.02 -3.22 -2.08
CA GLN A 55 -16.90 -4.20 -1.44
C GLN A 55 -16.50 -4.48 0.01
N ILE A 56 -15.20 -4.61 0.29
CA ILE A 56 -14.71 -4.98 1.62
C ILE A 56 -14.76 -3.80 2.61
N VAL A 57 -14.41 -2.60 2.15
CA VAL A 57 -14.34 -1.42 3.03
C VAL A 57 -15.74 -0.86 3.32
N GLU A 58 -16.65 -1.01 2.35
CA GLU A 58 -18.01 -0.45 2.33
C GLU A 58 -18.02 1.09 2.42
N LEU A 59 -17.85 1.64 3.63
CA LEU A 59 -17.79 3.06 3.93
C LEU A 59 -16.43 3.41 4.56
N SER A 60 -15.76 4.42 4.04
CA SER A 60 -14.52 4.96 4.65
C SER A 60 -14.78 6.26 5.43
N ASP A 61 -14.20 6.35 6.63
CA ASP A 61 -14.21 7.53 7.49
C ASP A 61 -12.82 7.82 8.09
N GLU A 62 -12.73 8.79 8.99
CA GLU A 62 -11.49 9.20 9.66
C GLU A 62 -10.87 8.09 10.54
N ASP A 63 -11.62 7.03 10.87
CA ASP A 63 -11.17 5.86 11.61
C ASP A 63 -10.75 4.70 10.67
N THR A 64 -10.79 4.89 9.35
CA THR A 64 -10.33 3.91 8.34
C THR A 64 -8.90 4.19 7.89
N TYR A 65 -8.03 3.18 7.95
CA TYR A 65 -6.62 3.27 7.57
C TYR A 65 -6.24 2.17 6.58
N PHE A 66 -5.23 2.44 5.76
CA PHE A 66 -4.74 1.50 4.75
C PHE A 66 -3.24 1.27 4.89
N VAL A 67 -2.81 0.03 4.64
CA VAL A 67 -1.42 -0.35 4.46
C VAL A 67 -1.32 -1.10 3.14
N GLY A 68 -0.56 -0.58 2.18
CA GLY A 68 -0.32 -1.22 0.90
C GLY A 68 1.10 -1.73 0.82
N HIS A 69 1.30 -2.91 0.23
CA HIS A 69 2.61 -3.39 -0.21
C HIS A 69 2.70 -3.38 -1.73
N SER A 70 3.77 -2.80 -2.28
CA SER A 70 4.04 -2.80 -3.71
C SER A 70 2.83 -2.33 -4.54
N ILE A 71 2.27 -3.19 -5.40
CA ILE A 71 1.08 -2.87 -6.21
C ILE A 71 -0.19 -2.61 -5.37
N GLY A 72 -0.26 -3.14 -4.15
CA GLY A 72 -1.32 -2.81 -3.19
C GLY A 72 -1.38 -1.31 -2.89
N CYS A 73 -0.25 -0.61 -2.90
CA CYS A 73 -0.19 0.85 -2.78
C CYS A 73 -0.98 1.55 -3.90
N GLN A 74 -0.78 1.10 -5.14
CA GLN A 74 -1.49 1.62 -6.31
C GLN A 74 -2.98 1.34 -6.23
N ALA A 75 -3.37 0.14 -5.81
CA ALA A 75 -4.77 -0.23 -5.66
C ALA A 75 -5.48 0.65 -4.63
N ILE A 76 -4.83 0.90 -3.48
CA ILE A 76 -5.36 1.80 -2.43
C ILE A 76 -5.50 3.23 -2.97
N MET A 77 -4.48 3.78 -3.63
CA MET A 77 -4.55 5.14 -4.19
C MET A 77 -5.74 5.29 -5.15
N ARG A 78 -5.92 4.33 -6.06
CA ARG A 78 -7.02 4.34 -7.06
C ARG A 78 -8.39 4.04 -6.46
N TYR A 79 -8.44 3.31 -5.35
CA TYR A 79 -9.66 3.15 -4.58
C TYR A 79 -10.05 4.47 -3.92
N ILE A 80 -9.11 5.14 -3.24
CA ILE A 80 -9.34 6.42 -2.57
C ILE A 80 -9.76 7.51 -3.57
N GLU A 81 -9.13 7.54 -4.75
CA GLU A 81 -9.50 8.44 -5.86
C GLU A 81 -10.98 8.35 -6.27
N LYS A 82 -11.61 7.18 -6.09
CA LYS A 82 -13.01 6.90 -6.48
C LYS A 82 -14.01 7.15 -5.34
N LEU A 83 -13.56 7.53 -4.14
CA LEU A 83 -14.44 7.76 -3.00
C LEU A 83 -15.35 8.97 -3.23
N SER A 84 -16.52 8.95 -2.59
CA SER A 84 -17.41 10.10 -2.58
C SER A 84 -16.85 11.22 -1.70
N ASN A 85 -17.18 12.48 -2.00
CA ASN A 85 -16.64 13.64 -1.28
C ASN A 85 -16.91 13.65 0.25
N SER A 86 -17.94 12.91 0.70
CA SER A 86 -18.28 12.73 2.12
C SER A 86 -17.42 11.70 2.83
N GLU A 87 -16.78 10.78 2.10
CA GLU A 87 -15.92 9.75 2.68
C GLU A 87 -14.54 10.31 3.03
N LYS A 88 -13.95 9.81 4.11
CA LYS A 88 -12.64 10.21 4.62
C LYS A 88 -11.77 9.00 4.89
N VAL A 89 -10.48 9.22 5.10
CA VAL A 89 -9.50 8.20 5.45
C VAL A 89 -8.59 8.77 6.53
N GLY A 90 -8.37 8.02 7.61
CA GLY A 90 -7.50 8.42 8.71
C GLY A 90 -6.04 8.54 8.30
N GLY A 91 -5.57 7.66 7.40
CA GLY A 91 -4.26 7.74 6.77
C GLY A 91 -3.88 6.49 5.98
N VAL A 92 -2.76 6.57 5.26
CA VAL A 92 -2.27 5.50 4.39
C VAL A 92 -0.77 5.32 4.55
N VAL A 93 -0.35 4.06 4.70
CA VAL A 93 1.05 3.63 4.69
C VAL A 93 1.33 2.85 3.40
N PHE A 94 2.32 3.31 2.63
CA PHE A 94 2.80 2.67 1.42
C PHE A 94 4.14 2.00 1.69
N VAL A 95 4.23 0.69 1.52
CA VAL A 95 5.45 -0.10 1.70
C VAL A 95 5.94 -0.57 0.33
N ALA A 96 7.15 -0.20 -0.06
CA ALA A 96 7.72 -0.48 -1.38
C ALA A 96 6.79 -0.04 -2.53
N GLY A 97 6.07 1.07 -2.34
CA GLY A 97 5.12 1.59 -3.33
C GLY A 97 5.85 2.19 -4.53
N TRP A 98 5.19 2.17 -5.69
CA TRP A 98 5.81 2.64 -6.93
C TRP A 98 4.85 3.37 -7.86
N PHE A 99 5.39 4.34 -8.58
CA PHE A 99 4.82 4.97 -9.78
C PHE A 99 5.58 4.59 -11.04
N ASN A 100 6.85 4.19 -10.89
CA ASN A 100 7.71 3.68 -11.95
C ASN A 100 8.44 2.43 -11.45
N LEU A 101 8.67 1.47 -12.34
CA LEU A 101 9.42 0.24 -12.07
C LEU A 101 10.79 0.28 -12.77
N THR A 102 11.79 -0.39 -12.18
CA THR A 102 13.13 -0.51 -12.77
C THR A 102 13.15 -1.39 -14.01
N ASP A 103 14.22 -1.27 -14.79
CA ASP A 103 14.35 -2.13 -15.97
C ASP A 103 14.49 -3.62 -15.62
N GLU A 104 15.02 -3.90 -14.44
CA GLU A 104 15.19 -5.24 -13.84
C GLU A 104 13.85 -5.90 -13.48
N THR A 105 12.77 -5.12 -13.34
CA THR A 105 11.41 -5.66 -13.20
C THR A 105 10.92 -6.33 -14.49
N TRP A 106 11.59 -6.10 -15.62
CA TRP A 106 11.07 -6.43 -16.94
C TRP A 106 11.65 -7.68 -17.62
N ASP A 107 12.23 -8.60 -16.86
CA ASP A 107 12.87 -9.81 -17.42
C ASP A 107 11.90 -10.70 -18.22
N GLU A 108 10.57 -10.54 -18.06
CA GLU A 108 9.55 -11.26 -18.81
C GLU A 108 8.54 -10.32 -19.52
N ILE A 109 8.25 -10.60 -20.80
CA ILE A 109 7.25 -9.86 -21.61
C ILE A 109 5.87 -9.82 -20.93
N TYR A 110 5.51 -10.88 -20.22
CA TYR A 110 4.22 -10.99 -19.53
C TYR A 110 4.10 -9.98 -18.38
N THR A 111 5.18 -9.76 -17.62
CA THR A 111 5.25 -8.75 -16.57
C THR A 111 5.12 -7.34 -17.15
N LYS A 112 5.63 -7.12 -18.37
CA LYS A 112 5.45 -5.84 -19.08
C LYS A 112 3.99 -5.51 -19.33
N GLU A 113 3.24 -6.45 -19.89
CA GLU A 113 1.84 -6.24 -20.25
C GLU A 113 0.97 -5.94 -19.02
N ILE A 114 1.21 -6.63 -17.91
CA ILE A 114 0.45 -6.41 -16.68
C ILE A 114 0.80 -5.06 -16.08
N ALA A 115 2.08 -4.75 -15.87
CA ALA A 115 2.49 -3.48 -15.27
C ALA A 115 2.12 -2.27 -16.14
N TYR A 116 2.01 -2.44 -17.46
CA TYR A 116 1.71 -1.37 -18.40
C TYR A 116 0.42 -0.62 -18.03
N GLU A 117 -0.66 -1.32 -17.69
CA GLU A 117 -1.94 -0.68 -17.32
C GLU A 117 -1.77 0.18 -16.06
N TRP A 118 -1.07 -0.33 -15.05
CA TRP A 118 -0.84 0.34 -13.76
C TRP A 118 0.07 1.57 -13.88
N LEU A 119 1.05 1.53 -14.79
CA LEU A 119 1.99 2.63 -15.05
C LEU A 119 1.37 3.73 -15.91
N ASN A 120 0.54 3.36 -16.89
CA ASN A 120 0.03 4.30 -17.90
C ASN A 120 -1.37 4.82 -17.60
N THR A 121 -2.07 4.27 -16.62
CA THR A 121 -3.33 4.84 -16.13
C THR A 121 -2.97 5.97 -15.15
N PRO A 122 -3.32 7.25 -15.40
CA PRO A 122 -3.00 8.33 -14.47
C PRO A 122 -3.67 8.12 -13.09
N ILE A 123 -3.13 8.76 -12.07
CA ILE A 123 -3.72 8.85 -10.73
C ILE A 123 -4.03 10.32 -10.46
N ASP A 124 -5.27 10.65 -10.08
CA ASP A 124 -5.65 11.99 -9.64
C ASP A 124 -5.30 12.18 -8.15
N PHE A 125 -4.09 12.64 -7.89
CA PHE A 125 -3.60 12.87 -6.53
C PHE A 125 -4.38 13.96 -5.78
N ASP A 126 -4.95 14.93 -6.49
CA ASP A 126 -5.73 16.00 -5.87
C ASP A 126 -7.07 15.47 -5.34
N LYS A 127 -7.68 14.48 -5.99
CA LYS A 127 -8.81 13.73 -5.40
C LYS A 127 -8.39 12.95 -4.17
N ILE A 128 -7.28 12.22 -4.24
CA ILE A 128 -6.79 11.43 -3.10
C ILE A 128 -6.59 12.31 -1.85
N LYS A 129 -5.96 13.47 -2.02
CA LYS A 129 -5.71 14.45 -0.93
C LYS A 129 -6.97 15.09 -0.35
N GLN A 130 -8.13 15.00 -1.01
CA GLN A 130 -9.41 15.46 -0.44
C GLN A 130 -9.92 14.54 0.67
N HIS A 131 -9.46 13.28 0.71
CA HIS A 131 -9.91 12.28 1.68
C HIS A 131 -8.98 12.17 2.89
N THR A 132 -7.68 12.47 2.72
CA THR A 132 -6.70 12.51 3.81
C THR A 132 -5.46 13.29 3.42
N ASN A 133 -4.70 13.75 4.42
CA ASN A 133 -3.35 14.33 4.24
C ASN A 133 -2.28 13.52 4.99
N ASN A 134 -2.65 12.36 5.54
CA ASN A 134 -1.76 11.53 6.35
C ASN A 134 -1.22 10.39 5.49
N PHE A 135 -0.12 10.66 4.77
CA PHE A 135 0.55 9.68 3.93
C PHE A 135 1.95 9.38 4.47
N LEU A 136 2.30 8.11 4.50
CA LEU A 136 3.64 7.61 4.78
C LEU A 136 4.07 6.69 3.65
N GLU A 137 5.33 6.80 3.24
CA GLU A 137 6.00 5.85 2.36
C GLU A 137 7.23 5.27 3.07
N ILE A 138 7.38 3.96 2.97
CA ILE A 138 8.51 3.19 3.49
C ILE A 138 9.14 2.43 2.33
N ALA A 139 10.36 2.82 1.99
CA ALA A 139 11.14 2.20 0.92
C ALA A 139 12.35 1.45 1.49
N SER A 140 13.00 0.66 0.64
CA SER A 140 14.29 0.02 0.92
C SER A 140 15.36 0.56 -0.04
N ASP A 141 16.58 0.78 0.45
CA ASP A 141 17.68 1.34 -0.36
C ASP A 141 18.32 0.37 -1.37
N ASN A 142 17.93 -0.90 -1.32
CA ASN A 142 18.38 -1.95 -2.23
C ASN A 142 17.21 -2.75 -2.86
N ASP A 143 16.03 -2.14 -2.96
CA ASP A 143 14.89 -2.75 -3.65
C ASP A 143 15.23 -2.99 -5.14
N PRO A 144 15.18 -4.24 -5.63
CA PRO A 144 15.55 -4.55 -7.02
C PRO A 144 14.50 -4.09 -8.04
N TYR A 145 13.25 -3.89 -7.61
CA TYR A 145 12.12 -3.60 -8.51
C TYR A 145 11.73 -2.12 -8.47
N VAL A 146 11.91 -1.48 -7.32
CA VAL A 146 11.45 -0.11 -7.07
C VAL A 146 12.62 0.81 -6.74
N ALA A 147 13.01 1.65 -7.70
CA ALA A 147 14.05 2.63 -7.46
C ALA A 147 13.63 3.66 -6.39
N LEU A 148 14.59 4.08 -5.55
CA LEU A 148 14.42 5.11 -4.51
C LEU A 148 13.88 6.45 -5.03
N SER A 149 13.99 6.74 -6.33
CA SER A 149 13.39 7.92 -6.94
C SER A 149 11.86 7.94 -6.82
N ASN A 150 11.22 6.78 -6.63
CA ASN A 150 9.78 6.70 -6.34
C ASN A 150 9.41 7.43 -5.04
N SER A 151 10.24 7.35 -3.99
CA SER A 151 9.96 8.05 -2.73
C SER A 151 9.85 9.57 -2.91
N GLU A 152 10.60 10.15 -3.85
CA GLU A 152 10.45 11.58 -4.16
C GLU A 152 9.11 11.89 -4.84
N LEU A 153 8.61 10.97 -5.68
CA LEU A 153 7.29 11.11 -6.29
C LEU A 153 6.18 11.00 -5.25
N PHE A 154 6.30 10.13 -4.23
CA PHE A 154 5.34 10.10 -3.11
C PHE A 154 5.35 11.41 -2.33
N ARG A 155 6.55 11.98 -2.09
CA ARG A 155 6.70 13.27 -1.43
C ARG A 155 6.04 14.40 -2.23
N ILE A 156 6.31 14.48 -3.54
CA ILE A 156 5.80 15.55 -4.42
C ILE A 156 4.30 15.44 -4.63
N ASN A 157 3.79 14.25 -4.95
CA ASN A 157 2.40 14.06 -5.36
C ASN A 157 1.43 14.05 -4.18
N LEU A 158 1.83 13.44 -3.06
CA LEU A 158 0.97 13.21 -1.89
C LEU A 158 1.41 13.98 -0.64
N GLY A 159 2.59 14.60 -0.63
CA GLY A 159 3.13 15.20 0.60
C GLY A 159 3.53 14.15 1.64
N ALA A 160 3.80 12.91 1.21
CA ALA A 160 4.06 11.81 2.12
C ALA A 160 5.32 12.00 2.96
N LYS A 161 5.27 11.58 4.22
CA LYS A 161 6.48 11.33 5.03
C LYS A 161 7.22 10.14 4.40
N ILE A 162 8.54 10.23 4.30
CA ILE A 162 9.38 9.18 3.69
C ILE A 162 10.27 8.56 4.76
N ILE A 163 10.34 7.23 4.80
CA ILE A 163 11.27 6.44 5.61
C ILE A 163 12.01 5.47 4.70
N ILE A 164 13.34 5.48 4.75
CA ILE A 164 14.18 4.56 3.96
C ILE A 164 14.82 3.55 4.90
N LEU A 165 14.54 2.27 4.65
CA LEU A 165 15.14 1.13 5.33
C LEU A 165 16.42 0.72 4.60
N LYS A 166 17.40 0.22 5.38
CA LYS A 166 18.66 -0.28 4.82
C LYS A 166 18.58 -1.77 4.53
N GLN A 167 18.92 -2.15 3.31
CA GLN A 167 19.13 -3.53 2.88
C GLN A 167 17.94 -4.46 3.18
N LYS A 168 16.71 -4.04 2.84
CA LYS A 168 15.46 -4.79 3.06
C LYS A 168 14.83 -5.37 1.80
N GLY A 169 15.53 -5.32 0.66
CA GLY A 169 15.04 -5.84 -0.62
C GLY A 169 13.71 -5.21 -0.99
N HIS A 170 12.74 -6.00 -1.46
CA HIS A 170 11.38 -5.53 -1.75
C HIS A 170 10.45 -5.54 -0.52
N ILE A 171 11.02 -5.69 0.69
CA ILE A 171 10.32 -5.74 1.97
C ILE A 171 9.31 -6.90 1.98
N SER A 172 9.77 -8.07 1.58
CA SER A 172 8.96 -9.30 1.50
C SER A 172 9.50 -10.41 2.40
N GLY A 173 8.71 -11.48 2.57
CA GLY A 173 9.17 -12.70 3.24
C GLY A 173 10.41 -13.31 2.58
N GLU A 174 10.52 -13.23 1.25
CA GLU A 174 11.69 -13.69 0.48
C GLU A 174 12.96 -12.91 0.83
N ASP A 175 12.81 -11.64 1.21
CA ASP A 175 13.90 -10.78 1.70
C ASP A 175 14.21 -11.00 3.20
N GLY A 176 13.57 -11.99 3.83
CA GLY A 176 13.68 -12.28 5.26
C GLY A 176 12.92 -11.29 6.15
N VAL A 177 11.93 -10.56 5.61
CA VAL A 177 11.08 -9.64 6.39
C VAL A 177 9.84 -10.38 6.87
N THR A 178 9.92 -10.92 8.08
CA THR A 178 8.79 -11.60 8.75
C THR A 178 8.03 -10.70 9.72
N GLU A 179 8.62 -9.56 10.08
CA GLU A 179 8.06 -8.55 10.98
C GLU A 179 8.46 -7.17 10.47
N LEU A 180 7.57 -6.17 10.63
CA LEU A 180 7.86 -4.81 10.18
C LEU A 180 7.44 -3.76 11.23
N PRO A 181 8.16 -3.67 12.37
CA PRO A 181 7.81 -2.80 13.49
C PRO A 181 7.61 -1.34 13.14
N ILE A 182 8.39 -0.82 12.19
CA ILE A 182 8.30 0.57 11.76
C ILE A 182 6.93 0.92 11.16
N VAL A 183 6.26 -0.02 10.46
CA VAL A 183 4.89 0.21 9.95
C VAL A 183 3.91 0.34 11.11
N LEU A 184 4.01 -0.55 12.11
CA LEU A 184 3.17 -0.49 13.29
C LEU A 184 3.37 0.83 14.05
N GLU A 185 4.62 1.18 14.35
CA GLU A 185 4.95 2.41 15.10
C GLU A 185 4.42 3.67 14.43
N GLU A 186 4.58 3.78 13.11
CA GLU A 186 4.13 4.95 12.38
C GLU A 186 2.63 4.98 12.14
N LEU A 187 2.00 3.82 11.94
CA LEU A 187 0.54 3.74 11.84
C LEU A 187 -0.12 4.15 13.17
N LEU A 188 0.43 3.72 14.32
CA LEU A 188 -0.06 4.15 15.63
C LEU A 188 0.02 5.67 15.79
N LYS A 189 1.14 6.30 15.40
CA LYS A 189 1.28 7.77 15.39
C LYS A 189 0.23 8.45 14.51
N ILE A 190 0.00 7.93 13.30
CA ILE A 190 -1.03 8.44 12.38
C ILE A 190 -2.42 8.37 13.01
N THR A 191 -2.68 7.30 13.76
CA THR A 191 -3.97 7.10 14.44
C THR A 191 -4.12 7.89 15.75
N GLY A 192 -3.05 8.52 16.24
CA GLY A 192 -3.03 9.21 17.53
C GLY A 192 -2.97 8.31 18.76
N GLU A 193 -2.65 7.02 18.59
CA GLU A 193 -2.31 6.11 19.70
C GLU A 193 -0.83 6.28 20.09
N ASN A 194 -0.51 6.24 21.38
CA ASN A 194 0.86 6.27 21.92
C ASN A 194 1.25 4.94 22.56
#